data_AF-L8JJ33-F1
#
_entry.id   AF-L8JJ33-F1
#
_cell.length_a   1.000
_cell.length_b   1.000
_cell.length_c   1.000
_cell.angle_alpha   90.00
_cell.angle_beta   90.00
_cell.angle_gamma   90.00
#
_symmetry.space_group_name_H-M   'P 1'
#
loop_
_entity.id
_entity.type
_entity.pdbx_description
1 polymer ?
#
loop_
_entity_poly.entity_id
_entity_poly.type
_entity_poly.pdbx_seq_one_letter_code
_entity_poly.pdbx_strand_id
1 'polypeptide(L)'
;MFDFRIVLFGLFIFFGLKEFRDYYNDSVLNFWQGMIISFIIYITIAILVAIFIIVFANFVPDFLQEYIAGTIKGLELEKDRLVTEGKINITGEEFDRQVTLLRQSTPSLLALDYIIKSCFIGFFVAIILSVILRRTEKRF
;
A
#
# COMPACT_ATOMS: atom_id res chain seq x y z
N MET A 1 -1.41 5.50 -12.45
CA MET A 1 -2.04 6.36 -11.41
C MET A 1 -1.14 6.47 -10.18
N PHE A 2 -1.17 7.57 -9.40
CA PHE A 2 -0.36 7.69 -8.17
C PHE A 2 -1.00 6.87 -7.03
N ASP A 3 -0.25 5.96 -6.42
CA ASP A 3 -0.77 5.11 -5.34
C ASP A 3 -0.77 5.87 -4.01
N PHE A 4 -1.96 6.14 -3.48
CA PHE A 4 -2.16 6.90 -2.25
C PHE A 4 -1.43 6.27 -1.03
N ARG A 5 -1.20 4.95 -1.05
CA ARG A 5 -0.50 4.24 0.04
C ARG A 5 0.92 4.75 0.24
N ILE A 6 1.59 5.23 -0.81
CA ILE A 6 2.95 5.75 -0.73
C ILE A 6 2.99 6.98 0.19
N VAL A 7 2.05 7.92 0.01
CA VAL A 7 1.95 9.12 0.85
C VAL A 7 1.50 8.76 2.25
N LEU A 8 0.52 7.88 2.37
CA LEU A 8 0.01 7.44 3.66
C LEU A 8 1.11 6.79 4.51
N PHE A 9 1.80 5.78 3.98
CA PHE A 9 2.91 5.11 4.66
C PHE A 9 4.06 6.09 4.90
N GLY A 10 4.38 6.93 3.92
CA GLY A 10 5.42 7.94 4.06
C GLY A 10 5.19 8.84 5.27
N LEU A 11 3.96 9.32 5.45
CA LEU A 11 3.57 10.19 6.56
C LEU A 11 3.65 9.46 7.90
N PHE A 12 3.01 8.30 8.03
CA PHE A 12 2.98 7.57 9.31
C PHE A 12 4.36 7.04 9.72
N ILE A 13 5.14 6.52 8.77
CA ILE A 13 6.51 6.06 9.04
C ILE A 13 7.40 7.25 9.43
N PHE A 14 7.32 8.38 8.71
CA PHE A 14 8.13 9.55 9.03
C PHE A 14 7.86 10.05 10.45
N PHE A 15 6.58 10.23 10.81
CA PHE A 15 6.22 10.70 12.15
C PHE A 15 6.56 9.66 13.23
N GLY A 16 6.30 8.37 12.99
CA GLY A 16 6.62 7.31 13.95
C GLY A 16 8.12 7.20 14.22
N LEU A 17 8.95 7.27 13.17
CA LEU A 17 10.41 7.25 13.31
C LEU A 17 10.94 8.53 13.97
N LYS A 18 10.39 9.69 13.61
CA LYS A 18 10.78 10.98 14.21
C LYS A 18 10.48 10.99 15.69
N GLU A 19 9.28 10.57 16.08
CA GLU A 19 8.84 10.47 17.48
C GLU A 19 9.76 9.55 18.27
N PHE A 20 10.00 8.34 17.76
CA PHE A 20 10.88 7.36 18.42
C PHE A 20 12.31 7.92 18.59
N ARG A 21 12.86 8.52 17.54
CA ARG A 21 14.21 9.11 17.57
C ARG A 21 14.29 10.25 18.58
N ASP A 22 13.39 11.22 18.49
CA ASP A 22 13.52 12.50 19.20
C ASP A 22 13.17 12.36 20.69
N TYR A 23 12.21 11.50 21.06
CA TYR A 23 11.73 11.39 22.45
C TYR A 23 12.13 10.10 23.17
N TYR A 24 12.38 8.99 22.45
CA TYR A 24 12.54 7.68 23.07
C TYR A 24 13.92 7.04 22.88
N ASN A 25 14.75 7.57 21.98
CA ASN A 25 16.04 6.96 21.63
C ASN A 25 17.19 7.99 21.57
N ASP A 26 17.17 9.00 22.45
CA ASP A 26 18.27 9.95 22.64
C ASP A 26 18.70 10.73 21.36
N SER A 27 17.75 10.97 20.45
CA SER A 27 18.01 11.55 19.12
C SER A 27 18.90 10.70 18.19
N VAL A 28 19.12 9.42 18.52
CA VAL A 28 19.86 8.45 17.70
C VAL A 28 18.84 7.55 16.99
N LEU A 29 19.13 7.12 15.76
CA LEU A 29 18.31 6.12 15.06
C LEU A 29 19.20 5.29 14.16
N ASN A 30 19.35 4.01 14.49
CA ASN A 30 20.03 3.05 13.64
C ASN A 30 19.13 2.60 12.49
N PHE A 31 19.73 2.24 11.36
CA PHE A 31 19.00 1.78 10.18
C PHE A 31 18.07 0.59 10.48
N TRP A 32 18.56 -0.40 11.22
CA TRP A 32 17.77 -1.58 11.57
C TRP A 32 16.57 -1.23 12.48
N GLN A 33 16.73 -0.27 13.40
CA GLN A 33 15.64 0.22 14.25
C GLN A 33 14.58 0.89 13.37
N GLY A 34 15.03 1.73 12.43
CA GLY A 34 14.16 2.35 11.43
C GLY A 34 13.35 1.31 10.65
N MET A 35 14.00 0.25 10.16
CA MET A 35 13.35 -0.81 9.39
C MET A 35 12.29 -1.55 10.21
N ILE A 36 12.58 -1.92 11.46
CA ILE A 36 11.63 -2.63 12.33
C ILE A 36 10.43 -1.75 12.68
N ILE A 37 10.65 -0.50 13.08
CA ILE A 37 9.56 0.41 13.43
C ILE A 37 8.67 0.67 12.22
N SER A 38 9.28 0.91 11.05
CA SER A 38 8.55 1.09 9.80
C SER A 38 7.73 -0.15 9.44
N PHE A 39 8.31 -1.35 9.60
CA PHE A 39 7.64 -2.63 9.39
C PHE A 39 6.37 -2.75 10.24
N ILE A 40 6.49 -2.48 11.54
CA ILE A 40 5.36 -2.52 12.46
C ILE A 40 4.28 -1.52 12.04
N ILE A 41 4.67 -0.30 11.66
CA ILE A 41 3.70 0.73 11.24
C ILE A 41 2.91 0.29 10.00
N TYR A 42 3.58 -0.06 8.90
CA TYR A 42 2.84 -0.38 7.68
C TYR A 42 2.08 -1.71 7.78
N ILE A 43 2.57 -2.70 8.54
CA ILE A 43 1.85 -3.97 8.72
C ILE A 43 0.59 -3.78 9.54
N THR A 44 0.63 -2.93 10.58
CA THR A 44 -0.56 -2.57 11.37
C THR A 44 -1.60 -1.88 10.49
N ILE A 45 -1.19 -0.93 9.64
CA ILE A 45 -2.10 -0.26 8.71
C ILE A 45 -2.68 -1.26 7.70
N ALA A 46 -1.84 -2.16 7.16
CA ALA A 46 -2.29 -3.16 6.19
C ALA A 46 -3.33 -4.12 6.78
N ILE A 47 -3.08 -4.63 8.00
CA ILE A 47 -4.02 -5.51 8.72
C ILE A 47 -5.31 -4.78 9.05
N LEU A 48 -5.23 -3.53 9.53
CA LEU A 48 -6.40 -2.74 9.87
C LEU A 48 -7.31 -2.53 8.65
N VAL A 49 -6.75 -2.19 7.49
CA VAL A 49 -7.52 -2.05 6.25
C VAL A 49 -8.08 -3.40 5.78
N ALA A 50 -7.31 -4.48 5.88
CA ALA A 50 -7.79 -5.82 5.54
C ALA A 50 -9.01 -6.24 6.38
N ILE A 51 -9.00 -5.93 7.68
CA ILE A 51 -10.15 -6.14 8.56
C ILE A 51 -11.33 -5.31 8.08
N PHE A 52 -11.13 -4.03 7.75
CA PHE A 52 -12.20 -3.19 7.20
C PHE A 52 -12.77 -3.78 5.90
N ILE A 53 -11.94 -4.25 4.97
CA ILE A 53 -12.40 -4.89 3.72
C ILE A 53 -13.33 -6.07 4.04
N ILE A 54 -12.94 -6.94 4.96
CA ILE A 54 -13.75 -8.10 5.36
C ILE A 54 -15.04 -7.64 6.04
N VAL A 55 -14.97 -6.69 6.97
CA VAL A 55 -16.15 -6.17 7.67
C VAL A 55 -17.12 -5.53 6.67
N PHE A 56 -16.68 -4.61 5.83
CA PHE A 56 -17.54 -3.96 4.84
C PHE A 56 -18.17 -4.96 3.87
N ALA A 57 -17.41 -5.96 3.41
CA ALA A 57 -17.96 -6.98 2.53
C ALA A 57 -19.00 -7.90 3.19
N ASN A 58 -19.00 -8.03 4.53
CA ASN A 58 -20.02 -8.81 5.24
C ASN A 58 -21.23 -7.97 5.67
N PHE A 59 -21.03 -6.70 5.98
CA PHE A 59 -22.08 -5.83 6.54
C PHE A 59 -22.78 -4.95 5.50
N VAL A 60 -22.13 -4.67 4.37
CA VAL A 60 -22.71 -3.86 3.29
C VAL A 60 -23.03 -4.77 2.11
N PRO A 61 -24.32 -4.98 1.80
CA PRO A 61 -24.71 -5.72 0.60
C PRO A 61 -24.16 -5.00 -0.64
N ASP A 62 -23.78 -5.77 -1.66
CA ASP A 62 -23.25 -5.29 -2.94
C ASP A 62 -21.91 -4.53 -2.91
N PHE A 63 -21.31 -4.28 -1.75
CA PHE A 63 -20.00 -3.60 -1.63
C PHE A 63 -18.92 -4.23 -2.54
N LEU A 64 -18.86 -5.55 -2.56
CA LEU A 64 -17.90 -6.29 -3.39
C LEU A 64 -18.16 -6.05 -4.89
N GLN A 65 -19.42 -6.05 -5.32
CA GLN A 65 -19.78 -5.86 -6.73
C GLN A 65 -19.50 -4.42 -7.16
N GLU A 66 -19.84 -3.44 -6.33
CA GLU A 66 -19.56 -2.03 -6.59
C GLU A 66 -18.05 -1.76 -6.62
N TYR A 67 -17.28 -2.36 -5.70
CA TYR A 67 -15.82 -2.28 -5.68
C TYR A 67 -15.21 -2.87 -6.96
N ILE A 68 -15.67 -4.05 -7.39
CA ILE A 68 -15.22 -4.70 -8.62
C ILE A 68 -15.58 -3.84 -9.83
N ALA A 69 -16.82 -3.33 -9.92
CA ALA A 69 -17.25 -2.47 -11.01
C ALA A 69 -16.43 -1.17 -11.09
N GLY A 70 -16.14 -0.54 -9.95
CA GLY A 70 -15.27 0.62 -9.87
C GLY A 70 -13.84 0.32 -10.31
N THR A 71 -13.30 -0.83 -9.89
CA THR A 71 -11.95 -1.28 -10.27
C THR A 71 -11.84 -1.56 -11.77
N ILE A 72 -12.84 -2.24 -12.36
CA ILE A 72 -12.91 -2.50 -13.80
C ILE A 72 -12.97 -1.18 -14.58
N LYS A 73 -13.82 -0.24 -14.16
CA LYS A 73 -13.91 1.08 -14.79
C LYS A 73 -12.59 1.86 -14.72
N GLY A 74 -11.87 1.74 -13.61
CA GLY A 74 -10.52 2.30 -13.47
C GLY A 74 -9.53 1.68 -14.46
N LEU A 75 -9.56 0.35 -14.62
CA LEU A 75 -8.74 -0.37 -15.59
C LEU A 75 -9.07 0.01 -17.04
N GLU A 76 -10.35 0.20 -17.37
CA GLU A 76 -10.78 0.67 -18.71
C GLU A 76 -10.23 2.05 -19.02
N LEU A 77 -10.36 3.00 -18.08
CA LEU A 77 -9.80 4.35 -18.23
C LEU A 77 -8.28 4.34 -18.40
N GLU A 78 -7.57 3.46 -17.68
CA GLU A 78 -6.12 3.35 -17.79
C GLU A 78 -5.70 2.69 -19.11
N LYS A 79 -6.42 1.67 -19.58
CA LYS A 79 -6.25 1.08 -20.91
C LYS A 79 -6.43 2.12 -22.01
N ASP A 80 -7.50 2.91 -21.96
CA ASP A 80 -7.78 3.94 -22.97
C ASP A 80 -6.67 5.00 -23.02
N ARG A 81 -6.14 5.43 -21.86
CA ARG A 81 -4.98 6.35 -21.82
C ARG A 81 -3.72 5.71 -22.38
N LEU A 82 -3.40 4.48 -22.01
CA LEU A 82 -2.17 3.80 -22.44
C LEU A 82 -2.16 3.48 -23.94
N VAL A 83 -3.32 3.16 -24.51
CA VAL A 83 -3.52 2.99 -25.96
C VAL A 83 -3.39 4.32 -26.70
N THR A 84 -3.99 5.40 -26.16
CA THR A 84 -3.92 6.75 -26.75
C THR A 84 -2.49 7.32 -26.70
N GLU A 85 -1.74 7.03 -25.64
CA GLU A 85 -0.35 7.49 -25.46
C GLU A 85 0.69 6.63 -26.21
N GLY A 86 0.26 5.56 -26.92
CA GLY A 86 1.09 4.76 -27.82
C GLY A 86 2.20 3.93 -27.16
N LYS A 87 2.15 3.74 -25.83
CA LYS A 87 3.26 3.14 -25.06
C LYS A 87 3.12 1.64 -24.81
N ILE A 88 1.90 1.07 -24.83
CA ILE A 88 1.68 -0.36 -24.55
C ILE A 88 0.41 -0.85 -25.27
N ASN A 89 0.52 -1.93 -26.05
CA ASN A 89 -0.64 -2.74 -26.42
C ASN A 89 -0.93 -3.69 -25.25
N ILE A 90 -1.85 -3.32 -24.36
CA ILE A 90 -2.43 -4.32 -23.45
C ILE A 90 -3.24 -5.25 -24.34
N THR A 91 -2.76 -6.48 -24.58
CA THR A 91 -3.50 -7.50 -25.30
C THR A 91 -4.88 -7.63 -24.64
N GLY A 92 -5.96 -7.51 -25.40
CA GLY A 92 -7.33 -7.58 -24.84
C GLY A 92 -7.56 -8.81 -23.96
N GLU A 93 -6.85 -9.90 -24.25
CA GLU A 93 -6.82 -11.14 -23.47
C GLU A 93 -6.32 -10.96 -22.02
N GLU A 94 -5.28 -10.15 -21.78
CA GLU A 94 -4.76 -9.92 -20.42
C GLU A 94 -5.69 -9.02 -19.60
N PHE A 95 -6.40 -8.11 -20.28
CA PHE A 95 -7.44 -7.29 -19.67
C PHE A 95 -8.64 -8.17 -19.26
N ASP A 96 -9.16 -8.99 -20.18
CA ASP A 96 -10.29 -9.88 -19.92
C ASP A 96 -9.97 -10.92 -18.83
N ARG A 97 -8.72 -11.41 -18.80
CA ARG A 97 -8.25 -12.30 -17.73
C ARG A 97 -8.29 -11.60 -16.37
N GLN A 98 -7.78 -10.38 -16.26
CA GLN A 98 -7.81 -9.61 -15.01
C GLN A 98 -9.24 -9.29 -14.55
N VAL A 99 -10.12 -8.92 -15.48
CA VAL A 99 -11.54 -8.68 -15.19
C VAL A 99 -12.22 -9.94 -14.68
N THR A 100 -11.93 -11.10 -15.28
CA THR A 100 -12.49 -12.40 -14.85
C THR A 100 -12.03 -12.76 -13.43
N LEU A 101 -10.73 -12.59 -13.14
CA LEU A 101 -10.17 -12.83 -11.81
C LEU A 101 -10.78 -11.90 -10.76
N LEU A 102 -10.99 -10.62 -11.09
CA LEU A 102 -11.65 -9.66 -10.20
C LEU A 102 -13.10 -10.07 -9.90
N ARG A 103 -13.86 -10.53 -10.89
CA ARG A 103 -15.26 -10.99 -10.70
C ARG A 103 -15.38 -12.25 -9.85
N GLN A 104 -14.36 -13.09 -9.83
CA GLN A 104 -14.30 -14.30 -9.01
C GLN A 104 -13.66 -14.06 -7.63
N SER A 105 -13.21 -12.84 -7.35
CA SER A 105 -12.50 -12.53 -6.11
C SER A 105 -13.44 -12.54 -4.90
N THR A 106 -13.03 -13.25 -3.86
CA THR A 106 -13.70 -13.23 -2.56
C THR A 106 -13.18 -12.09 -1.69
N PRO A 107 -13.94 -11.61 -0.70
CA PRO A 107 -13.49 -10.55 0.21
C PRO A 107 -12.19 -10.86 0.94
N SER A 108 -12.00 -12.14 1.33
CA SER A 108 -10.76 -12.60 1.95
C SER A 108 -9.56 -12.55 0.99
N LEU A 109 -9.77 -12.89 -0.28
CA LEU A 109 -8.74 -12.80 -1.31
C LEU A 109 -8.35 -11.34 -1.58
N LEU A 110 -9.33 -10.42 -1.63
CA LEU A 110 -9.07 -8.98 -1.75
C LEU A 110 -8.29 -8.42 -0.57
N ALA A 111 -8.66 -8.81 0.65
CA ALA A 111 -7.96 -8.39 1.86
C ALA A 111 -6.50 -8.89 1.87
N LEU A 112 -6.27 -10.13 1.45
CA LEU A 112 -4.93 -10.71 1.33
C LEU A 112 -4.10 -10.02 0.25
N ASP A 113 -4.66 -9.81 -0.95
CA ASP A 113 -4.01 -9.09 -2.04
C ASP A 113 -3.63 -7.67 -1.62
N TYR A 114 -4.50 -6.99 -0.88
CA TYR A 114 -4.23 -5.68 -0.30
C TYR A 114 -3.02 -5.71 0.66
N ILE A 115 -2.95 -6.71 1.56
CA ILE A 115 -1.81 -6.86 2.48
C ILE A 115 -0.51 -7.08 1.69
N ILE A 116 -0.50 -8.01 0.72
CA ILE A 116 0.71 -8.31 -0.05
C ILE A 116 1.21 -7.06 -0.77
N LYS A 117 0.34 -6.37 -1.51
CA LYS A 117 0.70 -5.14 -2.23
C LYS A 117 1.17 -4.05 -1.26
N SER A 118 0.54 -3.93 -0.10
CA SER A 118 0.92 -2.98 0.94
C SER A 118 2.30 -3.31 1.53
N CYS A 119 2.64 -4.58 1.73
CA CYS A 119 3.96 -5.00 2.18
C CYS A 119 5.05 -4.61 1.18
N PHE A 120 4.83 -4.82 -0.12
CA PHE A 120 5.79 -4.41 -1.15
C PHE A 120 6.05 -2.91 -1.13
N ILE A 121 4.99 -2.10 -1.16
CA ILE A 121 5.11 -0.63 -1.15
C ILE A 121 5.72 -0.14 0.17
N GLY A 122 5.22 -0.65 1.29
CA GLY A 122 5.68 -0.30 2.64
C GLY A 122 7.15 -0.62 2.84
N PHE A 123 7.65 -1.73 2.29
CA PHE A 123 9.05 -2.11 2.35
C PHE A 123 9.97 -1.08 1.67
N PHE A 124 9.64 -0.62 0.46
CA PHE A 124 10.44 0.39 -0.22
C PHE A 124 10.42 1.74 0.52
N VAL A 125 9.24 2.17 0.98
CA VAL A 125 9.11 3.41 1.76
C VAL A 125 9.88 3.32 3.08
N ALA A 126 9.82 2.16 3.75
CA ALA A 126 10.58 1.89 4.97
C ALA A 126 12.08 2.02 4.76
N ILE A 127 12.64 1.48 3.66
CA ILE A 127 14.06 1.61 3.35
C ILE A 127 14.43 3.10 3.21
N ILE A 128 13.69 3.84 2.37
CA ILE A 128 13.98 5.25 2.08
C ILE A 128 13.95 6.07 3.37
N LEU A 129 12.89 5.96 4.18
CA LEU A 129 12.75 6.74 5.40
C LEU A 129 13.73 6.32 6.50
N SER A 130 14.03 5.03 6.61
CA SER A 130 15.03 4.53 7.56
C SER A 130 16.43 5.04 7.25
N VAL A 131 16.76 5.26 5.97
CA VAL A 131 18.02 5.89 5.56
C VAL A 131 18.00 7.39 5.83
N ILE A 132 16.93 8.10 5.45
CA ILE A 132 16.84 9.57 5.59
C ILE A 132 16.88 9.99 7.07
N LEU A 133 16.20 9.25 7.96
CA LEU A 133 16.11 9.61 9.38
C LEU A 133 17.26 9.04 10.23
N ARG A 134 18.14 8.22 9.64
CA ARG A 134 19.27 7.62 10.35
C ARG A 134 20.17 8.69 10.96
N ARG A 135 20.49 8.54 12.24
CA ARG A 135 21.45 9.39 12.95
C ARG A 135 22.29 8.54 13.90
N THR A 136 23.61 8.59 13.76
CA THR A 136 24.52 7.64 14.44
C THR A 136 25.37 8.29 15.56
N GLU A 137 25.36 9.63 15.73
CA GLU A 137 26.13 10.29 16.81
C GLU A 137 25.40 11.51 17.41
N LYS A 138 25.50 11.67 18.74
CA LYS A 138 25.30 12.97 19.42
C LYS A 138 26.51 13.83 19.03
N ARG A 139 26.28 14.89 18.24
CA ARG A 139 27.31 15.91 17.99
C ARG A 139 27.58 16.59 19.34
N PHE A 140 28.72 16.26 19.95
CA PHE A 140 29.21 16.90 21.18
C PHE A 140 29.49 18.39 20.92
#